data_AF-A0A6W0IUY0-F1
#
_entry.id   AF-A0A6W0IUY0-F1
#
_cell.length_a   1.000
_cell.length_b   1.000
_cell.length_c   1.000
_cell.angle_alpha   90.00
_cell.angle_beta   90.00
_cell.angle_gamma   90.00
#
_symmetry.space_group_name_H-M   'P 1'
#
loop_
_entity.id
_entity.type
_entity.pdbx_description
1 polymer ?
#
loop_
_entity_poly.entity_id
_entity_poly.type
_entity_poly.pdbx_seq_one_letter_code
_entity_poly.pdbx_strand_id
1 'polypeptide(L)'
;GSGVRAAVPGYRLAIKTGTAEKLGAGGKYDGGHITYTAGVAPASRPEVALVVVINNPKAGQHFGGSVAAPVFGQIIGPVLTRLKIAPDALRAPVVHRQSG
;
A
#
# COMPACT_ATOMS: atom_id res chain seq x y z
N GLY A 1 1.08 11.90 -1.43
CA GLY A 1 -0.06 11.17 -0.83
C GLY A 1 0.43 10.19 0.23
N SER A 2 -0.38 9.84 1.22
CA SER A 2 0.01 8.93 2.32
C SER A 2 0.36 7.50 1.88
N GLY A 3 0.09 7.14 0.62
CA GLY A 3 0.41 5.85 0.01
C GLY A 3 1.86 5.67 -0.47
N VAL A 4 2.75 6.68 -0.33
CA VAL A 4 4.16 6.55 -0.74
C VAL A 4 4.85 5.36 -0.07
N ARG A 5 4.44 5.01 1.15
CA ARG A 5 4.99 3.88 1.91
C ARG A 5 4.61 2.50 1.37
N ALA A 6 3.65 2.40 0.46
CA ALA A 6 3.29 1.14 -0.20
C ALA A 6 4.06 0.91 -1.52
N ALA A 7 4.94 1.83 -1.92
CA ALA A 7 5.57 1.79 -3.23
C ALA A 7 6.34 0.48 -3.48
N VAL A 8 6.09 -0.12 -4.64
CA VAL A 8 6.83 -1.28 -5.15
C VAL A 8 7.58 -0.84 -6.41
N PRO A 9 8.92 -0.90 -6.44
CA PRO A 9 9.71 -0.52 -7.61
C PRO A 9 9.24 -1.24 -8.88
N GLY A 10 9.08 -0.50 -9.96
CA GLY A 10 8.63 -1.04 -11.25
C GLY A 10 7.12 -1.19 -11.41
N TYR A 11 6.32 -1.00 -10.36
CA TYR A 11 4.86 -1.09 -10.44
C TYR A 11 4.16 0.22 -10.05
N ARG A 12 3.16 0.61 -10.85
CA ARG A 12 2.16 1.60 -10.49
C ARG A 12 1.13 0.91 -9.61
N LEU A 13 0.86 1.49 -8.45
CA LEU A 13 -0.17 1.00 -7.52
C LEU A 13 -1.26 2.06 -7.41
N ALA A 14 -2.53 1.63 -7.47
CA ALA A 14 -3.67 2.48 -7.16
C ALA A 14 -4.21 2.07 -5.80
N ILE A 15 -3.91 2.86 -4.77
CA ILE A 15 -4.25 2.51 -3.38
C ILE A 15 -4.99 3.64 -2.66
N LYS A 16 -5.79 3.26 -1.68
CA LYS A 16 -6.41 4.16 -0.70
C LYS A 16 -6.13 3.67 0.71
N THR A 17 -5.78 4.61 1.57
CA THR A 17 -5.58 4.39 3.01
C THR A 17 -6.75 4.94 3.80
N GLY A 18 -7.04 4.34 4.95
CA GLY A 18 -8.06 4.83 5.86
C GLY A 18 -7.77 4.46 7.31
N THR A 19 -8.41 5.21 8.21
CA THR A 19 -8.41 4.96 9.66
C THR A 19 -9.85 5.15 10.12
N ALA A 20 -10.36 4.24 10.93
CA ALA A 20 -11.69 4.30 11.51
C ALA A 20 -11.60 4.10 13.02
N GLU A 21 -12.39 4.86 13.79
CA GLU A 21 -12.56 4.63 15.22
C GLU A 21 -13.40 3.37 15.45
N LYS A 22 -13.03 2.58 16.46
CA LYS A 22 -13.72 1.34 16.80
C LYS A 22 -14.89 1.59 17.73
N LEU A 23 -15.98 0.88 17.48
CA LEU A 23 -17.12 0.80 18.39
C LEU A 23 -16.84 -0.27 19.46
N GLY A 24 -17.00 0.12 20.73
CA GLY A 24 -17.02 -0.80 21.86
C GLY A 24 -18.40 -1.45 22.03
N ALA A 25 -18.46 -2.44 22.93
CA ALA A 25 -19.67 -3.23 23.17
C ALA A 25 -20.90 -2.39 23.58
N GLY A 26 -20.69 -1.19 24.14
CA GLY A 26 -21.77 -0.26 24.54
C GLY A 26 -22.26 0.68 23.43
N GLY A 27 -21.88 0.45 22.16
CA GLY A 27 -22.29 1.28 21.02
C GLY A 27 -21.62 2.65 20.96
N LYS A 28 -20.62 2.90 21.81
CA LYS A 28 -19.79 4.12 21.83
C LYS A 28 -18.39 3.79 21.31
N TYR A 29 -17.67 4.79 20.80
CA TYR A 29 -16.27 4.60 20.43
C TYR A 29 -15.42 4.21 21.66
N ASP A 30 -14.57 3.20 21.51
CA ASP A 30 -13.76 2.64 22.60
C ASP A 30 -12.32 3.20 22.66
N GLY A 31 -12.01 4.18 21.80
CA GLY A 31 -10.68 4.77 21.65
C GLY A 31 -9.70 3.92 20.83
N GLY A 32 -10.10 2.71 20.44
CA GLY A 32 -9.36 1.87 19.50
C GLY A 32 -9.55 2.34 18.06
N HIS A 33 -8.62 1.94 17.19
CA HIS A 33 -8.64 2.31 15.78
C HIS A 33 -8.47 1.07 14.89
N ILE A 34 -9.11 1.08 13.72
CA ILE A 34 -8.81 0.17 12.61
C ILE A 34 -8.10 0.99 11.55
N THR A 35 -6.95 0.51 11.10
CA THR A 35 -6.24 1.08 9.94
C THR A 35 -6.29 0.13 8.78
N TYR A 36 -6.44 0.66 7.56
CA TYR A 36 -6.51 -0.17 6.37
C TYR A 36 -5.86 0.48 5.16
N THR A 37 -5.40 -0.38 4.25
CA THR A 37 -4.98 -0.02 2.89
C THR A 37 -5.59 -1.00 1.92
N ALA A 38 -6.32 -0.48 0.95
CA ALA A 38 -6.91 -1.25 -0.14
C ALA A 38 -6.37 -0.73 -1.47
N GLY A 39 -6.22 -1.62 -2.45
CA GLY A 39 -5.80 -1.19 -3.78
C GLY A 39 -5.52 -2.33 -4.74
N VAL A 40 -5.08 -1.94 -5.94
CA VAL A 40 -4.82 -2.84 -7.07
C VAL A 40 -3.47 -2.60 -7.70
N ALA A 41 -2.93 -3.64 -8.33
CA ALA A 41 -1.71 -3.59 -9.11
C ALA A 41 -1.71 -4.60 -10.28
N PRO A 42 -1.03 -4.29 -11.39
CA PRO A 42 -0.53 -2.97 -11.79
C PRO A 42 -1.70 -1.99 -12.06
N ALA A 43 -1.53 -0.69 -11.79
CA ALA A 43 -2.61 0.27 -11.91
C ALA A 43 -3.07 0.49 -13.37
N SER A 44 -2.18 0.31 -14.35
CA SER A 44 -2.53 0.45 -15.76
C SER A 44 -3.35 -0.70 -16.34
N ARG A 45 -3.19 -1.90 -15.77
CA ARG A 45 -3.95 -3.10 -16.12
C ARG A 45 -4.10 -3.95 -14.86
N PRO A 46 -5.12 -3.70 -14.02
CA PRO A 46 -5.27 -4.37 -12.73
C PRO A 46 -5.39 -5.90 -12.86
N GLU A 47 -4.52 -6.64 -12.16
CA GLU A 47 -4.53 -8.11 -12.13
C GLU A 47 -4.67 -8.65 -10.69
N VAL A 48 -4.19 -7.89 -9.70
CA VAL A 48 -4.26 -8.27 -8.28
C VAL A 48 -4.93 -7.15 -7.49
N ALA A 49 -5.91 -7.52 -6.66
CA ALA A 49 -6.48 -6.67 -5.63
C ALA A 49 -6.01 -7.16 -4.25
N LEU A 50 -5.67 -6.24 -3.35
CA LEU A 50 -5.28 -6.54 -1.98
C LEU A 50 -5.97 -5.58 -1.02
N VAL A 51 -6.36 -6.10 0.14
CA VAL A 51 -6.83 -5.30 1.28
C VAL A 51 -6.08 -5.75 2.51
N VAL A 52 -5.44 -4.81 3.20
CA VAL A 52 -4.77 -5.02 4.48
C VAL A 52 -5.56 -4.26 5.53
N VAL A 53 -5.96 -4.96 6.60
CA VAL A 53 -6.68 -4.39 7.75
C VAL A 53 -5.91 -4.72 9.02
N ILE A 54 -5.62 -3.71 9.83
CA ILE A 54 -4.91 -3.85 11.10
C ILE A 54 -5.80 -3.32 12.22
N ASN A 55 -6.18 -4.21 13.12
CA ASN A 55 -7.06 -3.92 14.25
C ASN A 55 -6.23 -3.47 15.46
N ASN A 56 -6.54 -2.27 15.95
CA ASN A 56 -5.98 -1.67 17.16
C ASN A 56 -4.45 -1.65 17.20
N PRO A 57 -3.77 -0.98 16.24
CA PRO A 57 -2.32 -0.87 16.26
C PRO A 57 -1.84 -0.11 17.51
N LYS A 58 -0.93 -0.72 18.29
CA LYS A 58 -0.50 -0.20 19.61
C LYS A 58 0.85 0.53 19.60
N ALA A 59 1.57 0.59 18.48
CA ALA A 59 2.96 1.04 18.40
C ALA A 59 3.15 2.55 18.16
N GLY A 60 2.27 3.40 18.71
CA GLY A 60 2.44 4.87 18.67
C GLY A 60 2.27 5.54 17.30
N GLN A 61 1.93 4.79 16.24
CA GLN A 61 1.56 5.33 14.94
C GLN A 61 0.15 4.88 14.58
N HIS A 62 -0.82 5.80 14.63
CA HIS A 62 -2.25 5.48 14.48
C HIS A 62 -2.81 5.78 13.09
N PHE A 63 -2.02 6.38 12.18
CA PHE A 63 -2.49 6.72 10.85
C PHE A 63 -2.37 5.54 9.90
N GLY A 64 -3.44 5.18 9.19
CA GLY A 64 -3.43 4.03 8.27
C GLY A 64 -2.45 4.13 7.11
N GLY A 65 -1.98 5.34 6.79
CA GLY A 65 -0.88 5.54 5.86
C GLY A 65 0.51 5.17 6.39
N SER A 66 0.73 5.02 7.71
CA SER A 66 2.02 4.57 8.28
C SER A 66 2.04 3.10 8.64
N VAL A 67 0.90 2.50 8.96
CA VAL A 67 0.85 1.12 9.46
C VAL A 67 0.46 0.13 8.37
N ALA A 68 -0.69 0.33 7.70
CA ALA A 68 -1.19 -0.63 6.71
C ALA A 68 -0.50 -0.49 5.33
N ALA A 69 -0.06 0.72 4.96
CA ALA A 69 0.55 0.95 3.65
C ALA A 69 1.89 0.22 3.43
N PRO A 70 2.86 0.19 4.37
CA PRO A 70 4.08 -0.62 4.22
C PRO A 70 3.78 -2.11 4.08
N VAL A 71 2.85 -2.63 4.89
CA VAL A 71 2.45 -4.04 4.85
C VAL A 71 1.84 -4.40 3.49
N PHE A 72 1.01 -3.52 2.92
CA PHE A 72 0.48 -3.67 1.57
C PHE A 72 1.61 -3.86 0.54
N GLY A 73 2.62 -2.97 0.55
CA GLY A 73 3.76 -3.04 -0.37
C GLY A 73 4.59 -4.32 -0.21
N GLN A 74 4.83 -4.73 1.03
CA GLN A 74 5.57 -5.97 1.38
C GLN A 74 4.86 -7.24 0.92
N ILE A 75 3.54 -7.23 0.78
CA ILE A 75 2.75 -8.38 0.31
C ILE A 75 2.59 -8.34 -1.21
N ILE A 76 2.14 -7.21 -1.76
CA ILE A 76 1.76 -7.15 -3.18
C ILE A 76 2.97 -7.30 -4.11
N GLY A 77 4.15 -6.80 -3.72
CA GLY A 77 5.37 -6.93 -4.51
C GLY A 77 5.76 -8.40 -4.77
N PRO A 78 5.97 -9.22 -3.73
CA PRO A 78 6.23 -10.65 -3.89
C PRO A 78 5.11 -11.40 -4.63
N VAL A 79 3.84 -11.03 -4.42
CA VAL A 79 2.70 -11.63 -5.16
C VAL A 79 2.83 -11.38 -6.66
N LEU A 80 3.04 -10.13 -7.08
CA LEU A 80 3.20 -9.77 -8.49
C LEU A 80 4.38 -10.51 -9.14
N THR A 81 5.52 -10.57 -8.43
CA THR A 81 6.70 -11.32 -8.88
C THR A 81 6.42 -12.82 -9.03
N ARG A 82 5.74 -13.43 -8.04
CA ARG A 82 5.43 -14.86 -8.05
C ARG A 82 4.44 -15.22 -9.16
N LEU A 83 3.51 -14.33 -9.46
CA LEU A 83 2.55 -14.46 -10.56
C LEU A 83 3.16 -14.11 -11.93
N LYS A 84 4.42 -13.66 -11.98
CA LYS A 84 5.12 -13.25 -13.20
C LYS A 84 4.39 -12.12 -13.95
N ILE A 85 3.73 -11.23 -13.23
CA ILE A 85 3.07 -10.06 -13.80
C ILE A 85 4.14 -9.07 -14.25
N ALA A 86 3.95 -8.42 -15.41
CA ALA A 86 4.95 -7.51 -15.94
C ALA A 86 4.94 -6.16 -15.20
N PRO A 87 6.12 -5.57 -14.89
CA PRO A 87 6.22 -4.20 -14.38
C PRO A 87 5.64 -3.18 -15.37
N ASP A 88 4.94 -2.16 -14.87
CA ASP A 88 4.30 -1.13 -15.69
C ASP A 88 4.81 0.29 -15.39
N ALA A 89 5.85 0.41 -14.57
CA ALA A 89 6.50 1.66 -14.15
C ALA A 89 8.03 1.63 -14.35
N LEU A 90 8.51 0.96 -15.39
CA LEU A 90 9.94 0.92 -15.71
C LEU A 90 10.41 2.33 -16.10
N ARG A 91 11.38 2.88 -15.35
CA ARG A 91 12.09 4.09 -15.79
C ARG A 91 12.97 3.73 -16.98
N ALA A 92 12.90 4.51 -18.06
CA ALA A 92 13.84 4.39 -19.16
C ALA A 92 15.28 4.60 -18.64
N PRO A 93 16.29 3.87 -19.16
CA PRO A 93 17.68 4.10 -18.79
C PRO A 93 18.06 5.56 -19.09
N VAL A 94 18.69 6.23 -18.13
CA VAL A 94 19.30 7.54 -18.35
C VAL A 94 20.53 7.31 -19.23
N VAL A 95 20.40 7.58 -20.52
CA VAL A 95 21.54 7.59 -21.44
C VAL A 95 22.36 8.83 -21.12
N HIS A 96 23.44 8.68 -20.35
CA HIS A 96 24.46 9.72 -20.23
C HIS A 96 25.17 9.85 -21.58
N ARG A 97 24.75 10.84 -22.38
CA ARG A 97 25.48 11.25 -23.57
C ARG A 97 26.78 11.93 -23.07
N GLN A 98 27.89 11.19 -23.06
CA GLN A 98 29.21 11.81 -22.92
C GLN A 98 29.47 12.59 -24.20
N SER A 99 29.47 13.91 -24.10
CA SER A 99 30.06 14.82 -25.09
C SER A 99 31.58 14.74 -24.95
N GLY A 100 32.22 14.18 -25.97
CA GLY A 100 33.64 14.41 -26.23
C GLY A 100 33.89 15.78 -26.82
#